data_AF-A0A933K2I6-F1
#
_entry.id   AF-A0A933K2I6-F1
#
_cell.length_a   1.000
_cell.length_b   1.000
_cell.length_c   1.000
_cell.angle_alpha   90.00
_cell.angle_beta   90.00
_cell.angle_gamma   90.00
#
_symmetry.space_group_name_H-M   'P 1'
#
loop_
_entity.id
_entity.type
_entity.pdbx_description
1 polymer ?
#
loop_
_entity_poly.entity_id
_entity_poly.type
_entity_poly.pdbx_seq_one_letter_code
_entity_poly.pdbx_strand_id
1 'polypeptide(L)'
;MERPTGSDLQPDLLTRFGDDFLARYEPIAELGRGAMGVVYKMKQLATRRMVAIKLLRSSELPQEATERVLVEARILARLNHPNIVTIFDCGTDRSVPYLVCEYVDGGSLADRLKKKRPMPLRKAIRLGLQILRGLRAAHDKGIVHRDLKPENILISTEGSAKIADFGLAKAARQAVDESLGMSERTGKLFGTPPYMSPEQCRGKPTGPATDLYAFGVILFQMLTGRLPFQGPDLYSFLDQHVRQPAPSPRLTVPELDLHLDRIVLAALAKTPDERLGGSAAAFRAELLRVQRSHRGAGKEPVARALTHPAPAGSGRTFREPSEVSMFRVAAGAATIGCDMGEEDQRPAHQVFIDEFWIDEWPVTNYQFLRFVEATGYTTEAQTRGYGWTRVDNDFVRRVKGLYWRRPEEGSSPLEQRLHLPVTQLHWEDAEAYCRWVGKRLPTEAEWEKAARLKAGLAPADLERAQSHRASGAGAQGPHRGQGIGRARIWQTYNVEAFVIWEWCSDWYLSEFYRESPATNPQGISGQVLGFGKVIRSSAAWTEYGAPHWACIREDCSVSCPGVGFRCVSTTLPTGAVDVTDKVLKRPRG
;
A
#
# COMPACT_ATOMS: atom_id res chain seq x y z
N MET A 1 48.14 14.46 32.67
CA MET A 1 46.69 14.14 32.58
C MET A 1 46.44 12.95 33.46
N GLU A 2 45.90 13.21 34.64
CA GLU A 2 45.65 12.22 35.69
C GLU A 2 44.58 11.21 35.27
N ARG A 3 44.71 9.97 35.78
CA ARG A 3 43.68 8.94 35.62
C ARG A 3 42.40 9.42 36.30
N PRO A 4 41.21 9.21 35.71
CA PRO A 4 39.98 9.47 36.43
C PRO A 4 39.95 8.60 37.68
N THR A 5 39.78 9.23 38.85
CA THR A 5 39.57 8.54 40.12
C THR A 5 38.19 7.89 40.11
N GLY A 6 38.09 6.62 40.54
CA GLY A 6 36.87 5.81 40.51
C GLY A 6 35.71 6.25 41.43
N SER A 7 35.56 7.55 41.70
CA SER A 7 34.60 8.11 42.68
C SER A 7 33.23 8.50 42.11
N ASP A 8 33.02 8.43 40.79
CA ASP A 8 31.70 8.67 40.16
C ASP A 8 30.99 7.37 39.72
N LEU A 9 31.60 6.21 39.99
CA LEU A 9 31.01 4.92 39.70
C LEU A 9 30.11 4.51 40.87
N GLN A 10 28.86 4.22 40.54
CA GLN A 10 27.89 3.60 41.45
C GLN A 10 28.52 2.34 42.10
N PRO A 11 28.79 2.34 43.44
CA PRO A 11 29.53 1.26 44.11
C PRO A 11 28.89 -0.14 43.97
N ASP A 12 27.59 -0.17 43.69
CA ASP A 12 26.79 -1.36 43.44
C ASP A 12 27.00 -1.97 42.04
N LEU A 13 27.67 -1.27 41.12
CA LEU A 13 28.01 -1.81 39.81
C LEU A 13 29.24 -2.74 39.88
N LEU A 14 30.25 -2.38 40.66
CA LEU A 14 31.50 -3.14 40.76
C LEU A 14 31.32 -4.49 41.44
N THR A 15 30.40 -4.59 42.41
CA THR A 15 30.12 -5.85 43.12
C THR A 15 29.42 -6.90 42.25
N ARG A 16 28.86 -6.52 41.09
CA ARG A 16 28.11 -7.40 40.19
C ARG A 16 28.99 -8.24 39.25
N PHE A 17 30.21 -7.82 38.97
CA PHE A 17 31.08 -8.45 37.97
C PHE A 17 32.29 -9.14 38.61
N GLY A 18 32.79 -10.23 38.00
CA GLY A 18 34.03 -10.87 38.39
C GLY A 18 35.28 -10.04 38.06
N ASP A 19 36.38 -10.26 38.78
CA ASP A 19 37.62 -9.51 38.60
C ASP A 19 38.19 -9.66 37.18
N ASP A 20 38.13 -10.87 36.62
CA ASP A 20 38.55 -11.15 35.23
C ASP A 20 37.73 -10.37 34.19
N PHE A 21 36.44 -10.14 34.49
CA PHE A 21 35.56 -9.37 33.63
C PHE A 21 35.89 -7.88 33.71
N LEU A 22 36.08 -7.37 34.93
CA LEU A 22 36.48 -5.98 35.18
C LEU A 22 37.89 -5.65 34.65
N ALA A 23 38.77 -6.64 34.55
CA ALA A 23 40.07 -6.49 33.89
C ALA A 23 39.97 -6.23 32.37
N ARG A 24 38.82 -6.52 31.75
CA ARG A 24 38.57 -6.31 30.31
C ARG A 24 37.60 -5.16 30.02
N TYR A 25 36.66 -4.92 30.93
CA TYR A 25 35.57 -3.96 30.75
C TYR A 25 35.43 -3.06 31.97
N GLU A 26 35.60 -1.75 31.75
CA GLU A 26 35.38 -0.71 32.76
C GLU A 26 33.89 -0.29 32.74
N PRO A 27 33.13 -0.48 33.83
CA PRO A 27 31.74 -0.04 33.91
C PRO A 27 31.64 1.48 33.79
N ILE A 28 30.62 1.99 33.08
CA ILE A 28 30.37 3.43 32.96
C ILE A 28 28.98 3.80 33.50
N ALA A 29 27.92 3.10 33.06
CA ALA A 29 26.55 3.38 33.50
C ALA A 29 25.60 2.20 33.23
N GLU A 30 24.51 2.08 33.99
CA GLU A 30 23.35 1.26 33.60
C GLU A 30 22.55 1.98 32.51
N LEU A 31 22.30 1.32 31.38
CA LEU A 31 21.50 1.86 30.26
C LEU A 31 20.02 1.48 30.38
N GLY A 32 19.71 0.34 30.99
CA GLY A 32 18.34 -0.08 31.19
C GLY A 32 18.20 -1.50 31.72
N ARG A 33 17.01 -1.80 32.25
CA ARG A 33 16.65 -3.07 32.86
C ARG A 33 15.33 -3.55 32.30
N GLY A 34 15.27 -4.81 31.86
CA GLY A 34 14.10 -5.40 31.23
C GLY A 34 13.91 -6.85 31.63
N ALA A 35 12.86 -7.49 31.09
CA ALA A 35 12.54 -8.90 31.39
C ALA A 35 13.72 -9.84 31.13
N MET A 36 14.50 -9.58 30.08
CA MET A 36 15.61 -10.43 29.65
C MET A 36 16.93 -10.17 30.36
N GLY A 37 17.09 -9.06 31.10
CA GLY A 37 18.40 -8.71 31.64
C GLY A 37 18.59 -7.24 31.99
N VAL A 38 19.84 -6.91 32.28
CA VAL A 38 20.31 -5.54 32.51
C VAL A 38 21.36 -5.21 31.45
N VAL A 39 21.31 -3.99 30.91
CA VAL A 39 22.26 -3.50 29.91
C VAL A 39 23.11 -2.40 30.53
N TYR A 40 24.42 -2.52 30.40
CA TYR A 40 25.42 -1.57 30.90
C TYR A 40 26.19 -0.96 29.75
N LYS A 41 26.46 0.35 29.84
CA LYS A 41 27.50 1.00 29.06
C LYS A 41 28.83 0.71 29.74
N MET A 42 29.78 0.20 28.98
CA MET A 42 31.12 -0.08 29.47
C MET A 42 32.17 0.36 28.45
N LYS A 43 33.41 0.53 28.90
CA LYS A 43 34.56 0.79 28.04
C LYS A 43 35.41 -0.48 27.98
N GLN A 44 35.59 -1.04 26.79
CA GLN A 44 36.49 -2.16 26.61
C GLN A 44 37.94 -1.66 26.66
N LEU A 45 38.73 -2.15 27.60
CA LEU A 45 40.04 -1.59 27.93
C LEU A 45 41.08 -1.80 26.82
N ALA A 46 41.09 -2.98 26.19
CA ALA A 46 42.05 -3.34 25.15
C ALA A 46 41.95 -2.44 23.90
N THR A 47 40.73 -2.09 23.49
CA THR A 47 40.46 -1.29 22.27
C THR A 47 40.07 0.15 22.58
N ARG A 48 39.88 0.48 23.87
CA ARG A 48 39.34 1.76 24.37
C ARG A 48 37.98 2.17 23.77
N ARG A 49 37.21 1.22 23.22
CA ARG A 49 35.90 1.49 22.62
C ARG A 49 34.78 1.40 23.65
N MET A 50 33.72 2.18 23.44
CA MET A 50 32.48 2.04 24.20
C MET A 50 31.66 0.86 23.68
N VAL A 51 31.12 0.05 24.59
CA VAL A 51 30.31 -1.13 24.31
C VAL A 51 29.05 -1.14 25.19
N ALA A 52 28.01 -1.79 24.71
CA ALA A 52 26.83 -2.12 25.50
C ALA A 52 26.92 -3.59 25.92
N ILE A 53 26.96 -3.86 27.22
CA ILE A 53 27.01 -5.23 27.74
C ILE A 53 25.66 -5.59 28.34
N LYS A 54 25.02 -6.60 27.77
CA LYS A 54 23.75 -7.14 28.27
C LYS A 54 24.02 -8.38 29.12
N LEU A 55 23.78 -8.27 30.42
CA LEU A 55 23.71 -9.41 31.33
C LEU A 55 22.32 -10.02 31.25
N LEU A 56 22.22 -11.29 30.86
CA LEU A 56 20.95 -12.00 30.82
C LEU A 56 20.57 -12.45 32.25
N ARG A 57 19.30 -12.35 32.64
CA ARG A 57 18.90 -12.70 34.01
C ARG A 57 19.22 -14.18 34.30
N SER A 58 19.95 -14.40 35.39
CA SER A 58 20.52 -15.70 35.79
C SER A 58 19.79 -16.40 36.93
N SER A 59 18.60 -15.95 37.34
CA SER A 59 17.84 -16.73 38.32
C SER A 59 17.33 -17.99 37.61
N GLU A 60 18.17 -19.03 37.67
CA GLU A 60 17.85 -20.43 37.38
C GLU A 60 17.76 -20.84 35.89
N LEU A 61 18.62 -20.32 35.01
CA LEU A 61 18.85 -21.01 33.73
C LEU A 61 19.78 -22.21 33.98
N PRO A 62 19.38 -23.46 33.66
CA PRO A 62 20.31 -24.58 33.67
C PRO A 62 21.52 -24.32 32.77
N GLN A 63 22.62 -25.03 33.02
CA GLN A 63 23.84 -24.89 32.22
C GLN A 63 23.58 -25.13 30.72
N GLU A 64 22.76 -26.12 30.39
CA GLU A 64 22.33 -26.43 29.01
C GLU A 64 21.60 -25.27 28.35
N ALA A 65 20.76 -24.55 29.10
CA ALA A 65 20.05 -23.38 28.61
C ALA A 65 21.00 -22.20 28.34
N THR A 66 21.99 -22.02 29.22
CA THR A 66 23.04 -21.00 29.06
C THR A 66 23.89 -21.28 27.81
N GLU A 67 24.29 -22.52 27.59
CA GLU A 67 25.08 -22.91 26.42
C GLU A 67 24.32 -22.69 25.11
N ARG A 68 23.03 -23.04 25.04
CA ARG A 68 22.19 -22.79 23.86
C ARG A 68 22.08 -21.30 23.52
N VAL A 69 21.88 -20.46 24.54
CA VAL A 69 21.83 -19.00 24.36
C VAL A 69 23.14 -18.46 23.79
N LEU A 70 24.29 -18.95 24.27
CA LEU A 70 25.59 -18.56 23.76
C LEU A 70 25.84 -19.07 22.33
N VAL A 71 25.37 -20.27 21.99
CA VAL A 71 25.41 -20.79 20.61
C VAL A 71 24.62 -19.89 19.67
N GLU A 72 23.39 -19.52 20.04
CA GLU A 72 22.56 -18.62 19.22
C GLU A 72 23.19 -17.22 19.10
N ALA A 73 23.75 -16.69 20.19
CA ALA A 73 24.49 -15.43 20.19
C ALA A 73 25.67 -15.44 19.20
N ARG A 74 26.41 -16.55 19.12
CA ARG A 74 27.53 -16.71 18.16
C ARG A 74 27.05 -16.78 16.71
N ILE A 75 25.88 -17.38 16.45
CA ILE A 75 25.25 -17.36 15.12
C ILE A 75 24.88 -15.93 14.75
N LEU A 76 24.25 -15.20 15.66
CA LEU A 76 23.86 -13.81 15.47
C LEU A 76 25.06 -12.87 15.34
N ALA A 77 26.19 -13.15 15.98
CA ALA A 77 27.43 -12.37 15.83
C ALA A 77 27.99 -12.36 14.40
N ARG A 78 27.62 -13.34 13.56
CA ARG A 78 27.97 -13.36 12.13
C ARG A 78 27.13 -12.40 11.29
N LEU A 79 26.14 -11.74 11.90
CA LEU A 79 25.26 -10.78 11.26
C LEU A 79 25.86 -9.38 11.33
N ASN A 80 26.77 -9.06 10.41
CA ASN A 80 27.32 -7.71 10.28
C ASN A 80 26.53 -6.89 9.24
N HIS A 81 25.82 -5.86 9.68
CA HIS A 81 25.04 -4.99 8.80
C HIS A 81 24.87 -3.59 9.42
N PRO A 82 24.94 -2.49 8.64
CA PRO A 82 24.88 -1.12 9.17
C PRO A 82 23.60 -0.77 9.94
N ASN A 83 22.48 -1.47 9.67
CA ASN A 83 21.19 -1.28 10.33
C ASN A 83 20.86 -2.35 11.39
N ILE A 84 21.86 -3.09 11.86
CA ILE A 84 21.72 -4.09 12.92
C ILE A 84 22.85 -3.86 13.93
N VAL A 85 22.53 -3.96 15.21
CA VAL A 85 23.53 -3.86 16.29
C VAL A 85 24.48 -5.04 16.18
N THR A 86 25.77 -4.75 16.09
CA THR A 86 26.80 -5.79 16.00
C THR A 86 27.03 -6.42 17.36
N ILE A 87 27.04 -7.75 17.44
CA ILE A 87 27.51 -8.49 18.62
C ILE A 87 29.01 -8.72 18.43
N PHE A 88 29.82 -8.19 19.34
CA PHE A 88 31.26 -8.30 19.31
C PHE A 88 31.78 -9.55 20.02
N ASP A 89 31.13 -9.93 21.12
CA ASP A 89 31.57 -11.03 21.97
C ASP A 89 30.41 -11.57 22.82
N CYS A 90 30.57 -12.76 23.36
CA CYS A 90 29.64 -13.37 24.31
C CYS A 90 30.38 -14.35 25.24
N GLY A 91 29.92 -14.46 26.47
CA GLY A 91 30.53 -15.40 27.42
C GLY A 91 29.72 -15.52 28.70
N THR A 92 30.36 -16.04 29.75
CA THR A 92 29.81 -16.09 31.09
C THR A 92 30.71 -15.32 32.06
N ASP A 93 30.10 -14.62 33.01
CA ASP A 93 30.78 -14.04 34.16
C ASP A 93 30.02 -14.46 35.42
N ARG A 94 30.70 -15.09 36.37
CA ARG A 94 30.07 -15.69 37.57
C ARG A 94 28.83 -16.54 37.24
N SER A 95 28.92 -17.37 36.19
CA SER A 95 27.84 -18.21 35.65
C SER A 95 26.65 -17.45 35.04
N VAL A 96 26.76 -16.13 34.86
CA VAL A 96 25.75 -15.31 34.19
C VAL A 96 26.16 -15.09 32.73
N PRO A 97 25.34 -15.49 31.74
CA PRO A 97 25.63 -15.21 30.35
C PRO A 97 25.55 -13.71 30.04
N TYR A 98 26.55 -13.21 29.31
CA TYR A 98 26.62 -11.84 28.85
C TYR A 98 26.86 -11.74 27.35
N LEU A 99 26.40 -10.64 26.77
CA LEU A 99 26.63 -10.25 25.38
C LEU A 99 27.30 -8.88 25.33
N VAL A 100 28.35 -8.77 24.54
CA VAL A 100 29.05 -7.51 24.27
C VAL A 100 28.62 -7.01 22.91
N CYS A 101 27.91 -5.89 22.88
CA CYS A 101 27.29 -5.33 21.69
C CYS A 101 27.87 -3.94 21.38
N GLU A 102 27.67 -3.53 20.13
CA GLU A 102 27.85 -2.14 19.70
C GLU A 102 27.02 -1.19 20.58
N TYR A 103 27.67 -0.15 21.10
CA TYR A 103 26.99 0.93 21.78
C TYR A 103 26.50 1.98 20.76
N VAL A 104 25.19 2.24 20.76
CA VAL A 104 24.55 3.27 19.92
C VAL A 104 24.19 4.48 20.78
N ASP A 105 24.69 5.65 20.42
CA ASP A 105 24.83 6.83 21.29
C ASP A 105 23.61 7.78 21.33
N GLY A 106 22.57 7.55 20.52
CA GLY A 106 21.41 8.45 20.43
C GLY A 106 20.12 7.93 21.07
N GLY A 107 20.14 6.80 21.78
CA GLY A 107 18.98 6.22 22.45
C GLY A 107 18.02 5.48 21.51
N SER A 108 16.80 5.18 21.98
CA SER A 108 15.83 4.34 21.24
C SER A 108 14.82 5.15 20.43
N LEU A 109 14.13 4.50 19.49
CA LEU A 109 12.96 5.04 18.82
C LEU A 109 11.81 5.27 19.83
N ALA A 110 11.69 4.42 20.85
CA ALA A 110 10.72 4.62 21.94
C ALA A 110 10.90 5.99 22.61
N ASP A 111 12.15 6.41 22.86
CA ASP A 111 12.44 7.74 23.43
C ASP A 111 11.95 8.88 22.54
N ARG A 112 11.98 8.70 21.22
CA ARG A 112 11.46 9.68 20.26
C ARG A 112 9.94 9.69 20.20
N LEU A 113 9.28 8.56 20.47
CA LEU A 113 7.83 8.41 20.43
C LEU A 113 7.12 8.77 21.75
N LYS A 114 7.86 8.93 22.87
CA LYS A 114 7.32 9.36 24.18
C LYS A 114 6.40 10.59 24.12
N LYS A 115 6.68 11.53 23.22
CA LYS A 115 5.90 12.77 23.05
C LYS A 115 4.51 12.54 22.41
N LYS A 116 4.19 11.33 21.94
CA LYS A 116 2.90 10.97 21.28
C LYS A 116 2.48 11.96 20.18
N ARG A 117 3.44 12.40 19.37
CA ARG A 117 3.22 13.30 18.24
C ARG A 117 3.72 12.66 16.93
N PRO A 118 3.07 12.94 15.80
CA PRO A 118 3.58 12.59 14.48
C PRO A 118 5.04 12.98 14.30
N MET A 119 5.84 12.05 13.81
CA MET A 119 7.20 12.32 13.37
C MET A 119 7.17 13.01 11.99
N PRO A 120 8.08 13.96 11.70
CA PRO A 120 8.18 14.52 10.35
C PRO A 120 8.30 13.41 9.29
N LEU A 121 7.45 13.47 8.27
CA LEU A 121 7.27 12.43 7.26
C LEU A 121 8.60 11.93 6.65
N ARG A 122 9.47 12.87 6.24
CA ARG A 122 10.80 12.55 5.69
C ARG A 122 11.67 11.74 6.65
N LYS A 123 11.53 11.96 7.96
CA LYS A 123 12.27 11.23 9.00
C LYS A 123 11.66 9.85 9.22
N ALA A 124 10.33 9.74 9.29
CA ALA A 124 9.65 8.45 9.41
C ALA A 124 9.98 7.51 8.24
N ILE A 125 9.93 8.02 6.99
CA ILE A 125 10.32 7.28 5.78
C ILE A 125 11.79 6.85 5.86
N ARG A 126 12.70 7.75 6.26
CA ARG A 126 14.14 7.45 6.35
C ARG A 126 14.43 6.32 7.35
N LEU A 127 13.86 6.40 8.55
CA LEU A 127 14.01 5.37 9.58
C LEU A 127 13.37 4.07 9.12
N GLY A 128 12.17 4.13 8.52
CA GLY A 128 11.49 2.95 7.99
C GLY A 128 12.31 2.20 6.95
N LEU A 129 12.96 2.93 6.03
CA LEU A 129 13.86 2.35 5.04
C LEU A 129 15.08 1.67 5.66
N GLN A 130 15.63 2.22 6.75
CA GLN A 130 16.77 1.65 7.47
C GLN A 130 16.37 0.38 8.23
N ILE A 131 15.20 0.38 8.89
CA ILE A 131 14.65 -0.79 9.56
C ILE A 131 14.42 -1.92 8.56
N LEU A 132 13.78 -1.65 7.41
CA LEU A 132 13.54 -2.66 6.37
C LEU A 132 14.84 -3.23 5.77
N ARG A 133 15.91 -2.44 5.68
CA ARG A 133 17.24 -2.95 5.28
C ARG A 133 17.80 -3.93 6.31
N GLY A 134 17.68 -3.61 7.60
CA GLY A 134 18.10 -4.49 8.68
C GLY A 134 17.29 -5.79 8.71
N LEU A 135 15.95 -5.70 8.65
CA LEU A 135 15.07 -6.86 8.61
C LEU A 135 15.39 -7.78 7.42
N ARG A 136 15.53 -7.21 6.22
CA ARG A 136 15.93 -7.99 5.03
C ARG A 136 17.24 -8.76 5.26
N ALA A 137 18.28 -8.09 5.77
CA ALA A 137 19.58 -8.73 5.96
C ALA A 137 19.54 -9.90 6.96
N ALA A 138 18.64 -9.86 7.95
CA ALA A 138 18.37 -10.98 8.85
C ALA A 138 17.52 -12.07 8.17
N HIS A 139 16.43 -11.68 7.51
CA HIS A 139 15.50 -12.59 6.83
C HIS A 139 16.19 -13.41 5.72
N ASP A 140 17.08 -12.78 4.95
CA ASP A 140 17.89 -13.44 3.90
C ASP A 140 18.80 -14.56 4.46
N LYS A 141 19.05 -14.55 5.79
CA LYS A 141 19.81 -15.58 6.52
C LYS A 141 18.91 -16.50 7.37
N GLY A 142 17.59 -16.44 7.18
CA GLY A 142 16.62 -17.24 7.94
C GLY A 142 16.41 -16.79 9.39
N ILE A 143 16.90 -15.60 9.76
CA ILE A 143 16.81 -15.07 11.12
C ILE A 143 15.59 -14.14 11.21
N VAL A 144 14.64 -14.47 12.09
CA VAL A 144 13.43 -13.69 12.38
C VAL A 144 13.56 -13.03 13.75
N HIS A 145 13.23 -11.75 13.86
CA HIS A 145 13.38 -10.97 15.09
C HIS A 145 12.38 -11.39 16.18
N ARG A 146 11.09 -11.53 15.83
CA ARG A 146 9.97 -11.96 16.68
C ARG A 146 9.55 -11.02 17.83
N ASP A 147 10.41 -10.10 18.28
CA ASP A 147 10.04 -9.08 19.29
C ASP A 147 10.37 -7.65 18.82
N LEU A 148 10.06 -7.32 17.56
CA LEU A 148 10.40 -6.01 17.02
C LEU A 148 9.49 -4.93 17.64
N LYS A 149 10.10 -3.90 18.21
CA LYS A 149 9.42 -2.79 18.89
C LYS A 149 10.30 -1.54 18.96
N PRO A 150 9.75 -0.34 19.24
CA PRO A 150 10.54 0.90 19.27
C PRO A 150 11.71 0.91 20.25
N GLU A 151 11.65 0.15 21.35
CA GLU A 151 12.75 0.00 22.31
C GLU A 151 13.95 -0.74 21.70
N ASN A 152 13.69 -1.64 20.75
CA ASN A 152 14.70 -2.45 20.05
C ASN A 152 15.21 -1.77 18.77
N ILE A 153 14.79 -0.54 18.49
CA ILE A 153 15.31 0.27 17.37
C ILE A 153 16.12 1.41 17.97
N LEU A 154 17.45 1.25 17.96
CA LEU A 154 18.37 2.28 18.42
C LEU A 154 18.65 3.29 17.31
N ILE A 155 18.82 4.55 17.67
CA ILE A 155 19.09 5.64 16.73
C ILE A 155 20.41 6.27 17.16
N SER A 156 21.41 6.34 16.27
CA SER A 156 22.66 7.05 16.56
C SER A 156 22.45 8.57 16.60
N THR A 157 23.41 9.31 17.15
CA THR A 157 23.42 10.79 17.10
C THR A 157 23.39 11.32 15.66
N GLU A 158 23.99 10.59 14.72
CA GLU A 158 23.93 10.86 13.27
C GLU A 158 22.55 10.56 12.63
N GLY A 159 21.63 9.95 13.39
CA GLY A 159 20.27 9.64 12.95
C GLY A 159 20.13 8.35 12.15
N SER A 160 21.06 7.41 12.31
CA SER A 160 20.98 6.07 11.70
C SER A 160 20.27 5.08 12.64
N ALA A 161 19.28 4.35 12.11
CA ALA A 161 18.58 3.30 12.85
C ALA A 161 19.34 1.97 12.81
N LYS A 162 19.43 1.31 13.97
CA LYS A 162 19.99 -0.04 14.16
C LYS A 162 19.02 -0.89 14.97
N ILE A 163 18.73 -2.08 14.49
CA ILE A 163 17.88 -3.05 15.18
C ILE A 163 18.73 -3.83 16.19
N ALA A 164 18.30 -3.88 17.44
CA ALA A 164 18.93 -4.62 18.54
C ALA A 164 18.11 -5.87 18.90
N ASP A 165 18.68 -6.79 19.69
CA ASP A 165 17.95 -7.90 20.34
C ASP A 165 17.27 -8.94 19.41
N PHE A 166 17.85 -9.20 18.23
CA PHE A 166 17.43 -10.32 17.37
C PHE A 166 17.49 -11.67 18.13
N GLY A 167 16.43 -12.48 18.02
CA GLY A 167 16.45 -13.95 18.25
C GLY A 167 16.64 -14.44 19.70
N LEU A 168 17.48 -13.78 20.48
CA LEU A 168 17.91 -14.15 21.83
C LEU A 168 16.77 -14.30 22.83
N ALA A 169 15.65 -13.62 22.58
CA ALA A 169 14.45 -13.73 23.39
C ALA A 169 13.81 -15.11 23.28
N LYS A 170 13.80 -15.72 22.08
CA LYS A 170 13.24 -17.06 21.89
C LYS A 170 14.20 -18.13 22.41
N ALA A 171 15.50 -18.01 22.14
CA ALA A 171 16.54 -18.91 22.65
C ALA A 171 16.45 -19.08 24.17
N ALA A 172 16.46 -17.95 24.88
CA ALA A 172 16.41 -17.92 26.33
C ALA A 172 15.06 -18.44 26.84
N ARG A 173 13.95 -18.16 26.14
CA ARG A 173 12.60 -18.63 26.54
C ARG A 173 12.38 -20.12 26.31
N GLN A 174 12.72 -20.64 25.13
CA GLN A 174 12.63 -22.08 24.85
C GLN A 174 13.48 -22.88 25.83
N ALA A 175 14.67 -22.37 26.14
CA ALA A 175 15.55 -23.03 27.09
C ALA A 175 14.99 -23.01 28.52
N VAL A 176 14.27 -21.96 28.94
CA VAL A 176 13.53 -21.91 30.22
C VAL A 176 12.34 -22.85 30.20
N ASP A 177 11.48 -22.77 29.18
CA ASP A 177 10.22 -23.52 29.08
C ASP A 177 10.49 -25.04 29.02
N GLU A 178 11.51 -25.48 28.28
CA GLU A 178 11.93 -26.89 28.24
C GLU A 178 12.53 -27.34 29.57
N SER A 179 13.34 -26.52 30.24
CA SER A 179 13.95 -26.87 31.53
C SER A 179 12.95 -27.00 32.68
N LEU A 180 11.85 -26.25 32.62
CA LEU A 180 10.79 -26.28 33.63
C LEU A 180 9.71 -27.33 33.32
N GLY A 181 9.88 -28.15 32.27
CA GLY A 181 8.88 -29.14 31.84
C GLY A 181 7.59 -28.52 31.30
N MET A 182 7.62 -27.23 30.96
CA MET A 182 6.48 -26.45 30.49
C MET A 182 6.41 -26.54 28.95
N SER A 183 6.06 -27.72 28.42
CA SER A 183 5.74 -27.88 27.00
C SER A 183 4.60 -26.94 26.62
N GLU A 184 4.83 -26.07 25.61
CA GLU A 184 3.95 -25.31 24.68
C GLU A 184 2.45 -25.02 25.02
N ARG A 185 1.99 -25.22 26.25
CA ARG A 185 0.58 -25.24 26.67
C ARG A 185 0.26 -24.25 27.78
N THR A 186 1.26 -23.60 28.38
CA THR A 186 0.96 -22.42 29.19
C THR A 186 0.92 -21.21 28.27
N GLY A 187 -0.29 -20.86 27.84
CA GLY A 187 -0.62 -19.65 27.08
C GLY A 187 -0.34 -18.35 27.83
N LYS A 188 0.87 -18.20 28.40
CA LYS A 188 1.39 -16.90 28.78
C LYS A 188 1.68 -16.15 27.48
N LEU A 189 1.14 -14.97 27.44
CA LEU A 189 1.13 -14.15 26.26
C LEU A 189 2.45 -13.38 26.16
N PHE A 190 3.32 -13.74 25.21
CA PHE A 190 4.72 -13.29 25.24
C PHE A 190 5.13 -12.38 24.09
N GLY A 191 5.39 -11.11 24.44
CA GLY A 191 5.75 -9.97 23.57
C GLY A 191 5.27 -8.68 24.24
N THR A 192 5.70 -7.51 23.78
CA THR A 192 5.05 -6.26 24.19
C THR A 192 3.72 -6.20 23.42
N PRO A 193 2.55 -6.38 24.09
CA PRO A 193 1.28 -6.60 23.40
C PRO A 193 0.99 -5.61 22.26
N PRO A 194 1.33 -4.30 22.41
CA PRO A 194 1.26 -3.29 21.34
C PRO A 194 1.76 -3.64 19.94
N TYR A 195 2.77 -4.49 19.80
CA TYR A 195 3.43 -4.74 18.52
C TYR A 195 3.33 -6.20 18.06
N MET A 196 2.54 -7.02 18.75
CA MET A 196 2.36 -8.43 18.41
C MET A 196 1.62 -8.61 17.08
N SER A 197 2.07 -9.58 16.29
CA SER A 197 1.36 -10.02 15.09
C SER A 197 0.16 -10.93 15.42
N PRO A 198 -0.86 -11.01 14.53
CA PRO A 198 -2.01 -11.91 14.70
C PRO A 198 -1.62 -13.38 14.93
N GLU A 199 -0.58 -13.85 14.24
CA GLU A 199 -0.05 -15.20 14.40
C GLU A 199 0.59 -15.41 15.78
N GLN A 200 1.29 -14.41 16.32
CA GLN A 200 1.83 -14.47 17.69
C GLN A 200 0.72 -14.49 18.73
N CYS A 201 -0.30 -13.63 18.58
CA CYS A 201 -1.45 -13.60 19.49
C CYS A 201 -2.20 -14.95 19.53
N ARG A 202 -2.19 -15.69 18.42
CA ARG A 202 -2.84 -17.00 18.28
C ARG A 202 -1.91 -18.19 18.58
N GLY A 203 -0.64 -17.95 18.92
CA GLY A 203 0.35 -19.02 19.10
C GLY A 203 0.66 -19.83 17.82
N LYS A 204 0.44 -19.26 16.64
CA LYS A 204 0.75 -19.88 15.35
C LYS A 204 2.24 -19.75 15.01
N PRO A 205 2.77 -20.56 14.07
CA PRO A 205 4.15 -20.44 13.60
C PRO A 205 4.48 -19.01 13.13
N THR A 206 5.65 -18.52 13.53
CA THR A 206 6.14 -17.16 13.21
C THR A 206 7.22 -17.21 12.13
N GLY A 207 7.25 -16.18 11.28
CA GLY A 207 8.18 -16.07 10.15
C GLY A 207 8.54 -14.61 9.83
N PRO A 208 9.24 -14.33 8.70
CA PRO A 208 9.60 -12.97 8.30
C PRO A 208 8.43 -11.97 8.30
N ALA A 209 7.24 -12.43 7.90
CA ALA A 209 6.01 -11.65 7.91
C ALA A 209 5.60 -11.15 9.31
N THR A 210 5.99 -11.84 10.38
CA THR A 210 5.76 -11.42 11.77
C THR A 210 6.47 -10.11 12.08
N ASP A 211 7.73 -9.98 11.66
CA ASP A 211 8.50 -8.74 11.87
C ASP A 211 7.95 -7.59 11.02
N LEU A 212 7.41 -7.89 9.83
CA LEU A 212 6.80 -6.90 8.95
C LEU A 212 5.50 -6.33 9.51
N TYR A 213 4.73 -7.15 10.22
CA TYR A 213 3.57 -6.65 10.95
C TYR A 213 3.97 -5.67 12.06
N ALA A 214 4.94 -6.08 12.89
CA ALA A 214 5.47 -5.20 13.94
C ALA A 214 6.05 -3.91 13.35
N PHE A 215 6.74 -3.98 12.21
CA PHE A 215 7.18 -2.82 11.44
C PHE A 215 6.01 -1.92 11.01
N GLY A 216 4.89 -2.50 10.53
CA GLY A 216 3.67 -1.78 10.20
C GLY A 216 3.11 -0.99 11.38
N VAL A 217 3.06 -1.60 12.57
CA VAL A 217 2.64 -0.93 13.81
C VAL A 217 3.57 0.23 14.15
N ILE A 218 4.88 0.01 14.06
CA ILE A 218 5.90 1.04 14.34
C ILE A 218 5.80 2.19 13.34
N LEU A 219 5.61 1.91 12.05
CA LEU A 219 5.45 2.92 11.02
C LEU A 219 4.16 3.72 11.22
N PHE A 220 3.04 3.05 11.52
CA PHE A 220 1.79 3.70 11.89
C PHE A 220 2.02 4.68 13.06
N GLN A 221 2.69 4.22 14.11
CA GLN A 221 2.95 5.04 15.29
C GLN A 221 3.90 6.19 15.03
N MET A 222 4.92 6.01 14.19
CA MET A 222 5.78 7.11 13.75
C MET A 222 4.98 8.18 12.99
N LEU A 223 4.02 7.78 12.16
CA LEU A 223 3.25 8.71 11.33
C LEU A 223 2.14 9.42 12.10
N THR A 224 1.47 8.74 13.03
CA THR A 224 0.29 9.28 13.73
C THR A 224 0.58 9.74 15.15
N GLY A 225 1.70 9.29 15.74
CA GLY A 225 1.99 9.46 17.17
C GLY A 225 1.19 8.54 18.09
N ARG A 226 0.35 7.65 17.54
CA ARG A 226 -0.56 6.75 18.28
C ARG A 226 -0.42 5.31 17.79
N LEU A 227 -0.77 4.34 18.61
CA LEU A 227 -0.87 2.94 18.16
C LEU A 227 -2.12 2.74 17.30
N PRO A 228 -2.12 1.79 16.34
CA PRO A 228 -3.28 1.49 15.50
C PRO A 228 -4.44 0.88 16.30
N PHE A 229 -4.13 0.17 17.39
CA PHE A 229 -5.08 -0.51 18.25
C PHE A 229 -4.91 -0.03 19.69
N GLN A 230 -6.02 0.07 20.42
CA GLN A 230 -6.10 0.48 21.83
C GLN A 230 -7.26 -0.25 22.49
N GLY A 231 -6.99 -0.90 23.62
CA GLY A 231 -7.97 -1.64 24.40
C GLY A 231 -7.81 -1.35 25.90
N PRO A 232 -8.91 -1.38 26.68
CA PRO A 232 -8.86 -1.17 28.12
C PRO A 232 -8.11 -2.29 28.89
N ASP A 233 -7.94 -3.45 28.26
CA ASP A 233 -7.33 -4.64 28.86
C ASP A 233 -6.52 -5.44 27.83
N LEU A 234 -5.74 -6.40 28.31
CA LEU A 234 -4.86 -7.22 27.46
C LEU A 234 -5.64 -8.05 26.44
N TYR A 235 -6.80 -8.62 26.82
CA TYR A 235 -7.56 -9.49 25.92
C TYR A 235 -8.17 -8.68 24.77
N SER A 236 -8.81 -7.55 25.07
CA SER A 236 -9.34 -6.64 24.05
C SER A 236 -8.23 -6.15 23.12
N PHE A 237 -7.06 -5.81 23.67
CA PHE A 237 -5.92 -5.39 22.87
C PHE A 237 -5.49 -6.45 21.83
N LEU A 238 -5.43 -7.72 22.24
CA LEU A 238 -5.04 -8.80 21.33
C LEU A 238 -6.12 -9.15 20.32
N ASP A 239 -7.39 -9.13 20.73
CA ASP A 239 -8.49 -9.40 19.82
C ASP A 239 -8.51 -8.38 18.68
N GLN A 240 -8.19 -7.11 18.95
CA GLN A 240 -8.04 -6.09 17.91
C GLN A 240 -6.90 -6.40 16.94
N HIS A 241 -5.73 -6.80 17.45
CA HIS A 241 -4.63 -7.26 16.60
C HIS A 241 -5.05 -8.44 15.72
N VAL A 242 -5.86 -9.35 16.25
CA VAL A 242 -6.27 -10.60 15.61
C VAL A 242 -7.42 -10.42 14.60
N ARG A 243 -8.41 -9.57 14.89
CA ARG A 243 -9.68 -9.49 14.15
C ARG A 243 -9.95 -8.11 13.56
N GLN A 244 -9.68 -7.03 14.31
CA GLN A 244 -10.09 -5.68 13.89
C GLN A 244 -9.20 -5.17 12.74
N PRO A 245 -9.75 -4.76 11.60
CA PRO A 245 -8.97 -4.11 10.55
C PRO A 245 -8.18 -2.91 11.10
N ALA A 246 -6.93 -2.75 10.64
CA ALA A 246 -6.15 -1.59 11.06
C ALA A 246 -6.78 -0.30 10.53
N PRO A 247 -6.91 0.75 11.36
CA PRO A 247 -7.39 2.04 10.88
C PRO A 247 -6.40 2.62 9.87
N SER A 248 -6.90 3.42 8.92
CA SER A 248 -6.03 4.21 8.06
C SER A 248 -5.30 5.28 8.88
N PRO A 249 -3.95 5.38 8.78
CA PRO A 249 -3.21 6.54 9.28
C PRO A 249 -3.79 7.90 8.88
N ARG A 250 -4.46 7.98 7.72
CA ARG A 250 -5.08 9.23 7.22
C ARG A 250 -6.23 9.72 8.09
N LEU A 251 -6.82 8.86 8.93
CA LEU A 251 -7.81 9.30 9.93
C LEU A 251 -7.19 10.24 10.98
N THR A 252 -5.88 10.11 11.24
CA THR A 252 -5.14 10.99 12.16
C THR A 252 -4.35 12.06 11.41
N VAL A 253 -3.88 11.77 10.20
CA VAL A 253 -3.08 12.68 9.37
C VAL A 253 -3.66 12.74 7.94
N PRO A 254 -4.74 13.53 7.69
CA PRO A 254 -5.47 13.51 6.41
C PRO A 254 -4.62 13.83 5.17
N GLU A 255 -3.60 14.67 5.34
CA GLU A 255 -2.61 15.06 4.32
C GLU A 255 -1.56 13.97 4.03
N LEU A 256 -1.60 12.83 4.73
CA LEU A 256 -0.70 11.72 4.46
C LEU A 256 -0.99 11.14 3.07
N ASP A 257 0.10 10.92 2.34
CA ASP A 257 0.11 10.30 1.02
C ASP A 257 -0.60 8.93 1.00
N LEU A 258 -1.44 8.71 -0.01
CA LEU A 258 -2.24 7.49 -0.17
C LEU A 258 -1.39 6.24 -0.35
N HIS A 259 -0.24 6.35 -1.02
CA HIS A 259 0.66 5.22 -1.21
C HIS A 259 1.29 4.82 0.13
N LEU A 260 1.70 5.80 0.94
CA LEU A 260 2.20 5.52 2.29
C LEU A 260 1.14 4.91 3.21
N ASP A 261 -0.11 5.37 3.13
CA ASP A 261 -1.25 4.76 3.84
C ASP A 261 -1.39 3.27 3.49
N ARG A 262 -1.36 2.93 2.20
CA ARG A 262 -1.43 1.55 1.72
C ARG A 262 -0.26 0.69 2.18
N ILE A 263 0.96 1.24 2.22
CA ILE A 263 2.14 0.53 2.73
C ILE A 263 1.93 0.13 4.21
N VAL A 264 1.39 1.04 5.02
CA VAL A 264 1.11 0.75 6.43
C VAL A 264 0.02 -0.30 6.57
N LEU A 265 -1.09 -0.17 5.83
CA LEU A 265 -2.20 -1.12 5.89
C LEU A 265 -1.81 -2.50 5.38
N ALA A 266 -1.01 -2.60 4.32
CA ALA A 266 -0.47 -3.87 3.83
C ALA A 266 0.42 -4.55 4.87
N ALA A 267 1.25 -3.80 5.59
CA ALA A 267 2.05 -4.36 6.69
C ALA A 267 1.16 -4.88 7.83
N LEU A 268 0.04 -4.22 8.10
CA LEU A 268 -0.92 -4.57 9.15
C LEU A 268 -1.99 -5.59 8.72
N ALA A 269 -1.85 -6.20 7.53
CA ALA A 269 -2.74 -7.24 7.05
C ALA A 269 -2.76 -8.44 8.02
N LYS A 270 -3.94 -9.02 8.22
CA LYS A 270 -4.14 -10.07 9.23
C LYS A 270 -3.53 -11.39 8.78
N THR A 271 -3.61 -11.67 7.48
CA THR A 271 -2.96 -12.83 6.86
C THR A 271 -1.50 -12.49 6.56
N PRO A 272 -0.52 -13.33 6.94
CA PRO A 272 0.89 -13.09 6.66
C PRO A 272 1.23 -12.90 5.17
N ASP A 273 0.60 -13.67 4.28
CA ASP A 273 0.89 -13.65 2.83
C ASP A 273 0.43 -12.35 2.13
N GLU A 274 -0.60 -11.71 2.68
CA GLU A 274 -1.11 -10.40 2.21
C GLU A 274 -0.13 -9.25 2.51
N ARG A 275 0.89 -9.48 3.36
CA ARG A 275 1.91 -8.49 3.73
C ARG A 275 2.99 -8.40 2.65
N LEU A 276 2.60 -8.06 1.42
CA LEU A 276 3.48 -8.00 0.23
C LEU A 276 4.37 -9.27 0.09
N GLY A 277 3.75 -10.44 0.26
CA GLY A 277 4.44 -11.74 0.18
C GLY A 277 5.48 -11.97 1.28
N GLY A 278 5.35 -11.29 2.42
CA GLY A 278 6.27 -11.43 3.55
C GLY A 278 7.68 -10.89 3.30
N SER A 279 7.85 -10.00 2.32
CA SER A 279 9.17 -9.54 1.86
C SER A 279 9.52 -8.13 2.34
N ALA A 280 10.54 -8.02 3.20
CA ALA A 280 11.11 -6.73 3.59
C ALA A 280 11.65 -5.93 2.39
N ALA A 281 12.10 -6.62 1.33
CA ALA A 281 12.56 -5.99 0.10
C ALA A 281 11.40 -5.33 -0.67
N ALA A 282 10.24 -5.98 -0.72
CA ALA A 282 9.03 -5.43 -1.36
C ALA A 282 8.56 -4.16 -0.64
N PHE A 283 8.42 -4.21 0.69
CA PHE A 283 8.09 -3.02 1.49
C PHE A 283 9.09 -1.87 1.29
N ARG A 284 10.38 -2.19 1.21
CA ARG A 284 11.42 -1.18 0.99
C ARG A 284 11.30 -0.54 -0.40
N ALA A 285 10.97 -1.33 -1.43
CA ALA A 285 10.78 -0.82 -2.79
C ALA A 285 9.63 0.18 -2.83
N GLU A 286 8.49 -0.14 -2.21
CA GLU A 286 7.34 0.75 -2.12
C GLU A 286 7.66 2.03 -1.33
N LEU A 287 8.34 1.91 -0.19
CA LEU A 287 8.70 3.08 0.63
C LEU A 287 9.74 3.99 -0.08
N LEU A 288 10.59 3.44 -0.94
CA LEU A 288 11.48 4.21 -1.82
C LEU A 288 10.72 4.95 -2.93
N ARG A 289 9.57 4.44 -3.40
CA ARG A 289 8.71 5.15 -4.36
C ARG A 289 8.14 6.40 -3.70
N VAL A 290 7.54 6.25 -2.53
CA VAL A 290 7.04 7.38 -1.71
C VAL A 290 8.14 8.43 -1.47
N GLN A 291 9.36 8.00 -1.10
CA GLN A 291 10.48 8.93 -0.89
C GLN A 291 10.84 9.75 -2.14
N ARG A 292 10.74 9.16 -3.34
CA ARG A 292 11.04 9.83 -4.60
C ARG A 292 9.96 10.85 -4.95
N SER A 293 8.68 10.47 -4.83
CA SER A 293 7.53 11.36 -5.07
C SER A 293 7.59 12.62 -4.19
N HIS A 294 7.94 12.47 -2.90
CA HIS A 294 8.10 13.61 -1.98
C HIS A 294 9.37 14.46 -2.18
N ARG A 295 10.33 14.02 -2.99
CA ARG A 295 11.48 14.85 -3.40
C ARG A 295 11.15 15.71 -4.62
N GLY A 296 10.24 15.27 -5.49
CA GLY A 296 9.80 16.02 -6.67
C GLY A 296 8.78 17.13 -6.39
N ALA A 297 8.08 17.08 -5.26
CA ALA A 297 7.02 18.05 -4.90
C ALA A 297 7.52 19.41 -4.35
N GLY A 298 8.80 19.76 -4.55
CA GLY A 298 9.39 20.99 -4.03
C GLY A 298 9.82 21.94 -5.15
N LYS A 299 9.01 23.01 -5.33
CA LYS A 299 9.12 24.16 -6.28
C LYS A 299 8.42 23.96 -7.63
N GLU A 300 7.19 24.46 -7.78
CA GLU A 300 6.87 25.73 -8.45
C GLU A 300 5.34 25.92 -8.65
N PRO A 301 4.86 27.16 -8.88
CA PRO A 301 3.48 27.57 -8.65
C PRO A 301 2.53 27.25 -9.81
N VAL A 302 1.25 27.17 -9.46
CA VAL A 302 0.10 27.15 -10.35
C VAL A 302 -0.01 28.51 -11.07
N ALA A 303 0.22 28.52 -12.39
CA ALA A 303 -0.54 29.26 -13.41
C ALA A 303 0.25 29.42 -14.73
N ARG A 304 -0.47 29.27 -15.85
CA ARG A 304 -0.16 29.75 -17.22
C ARG A 304 0.82 28.91 -18.06
N ALA A 305 0.27 28.15 -19.01
CA ALA A 305 0.65 28.16 -20.43
C ALA A 305 -0.15 27.10 -21.24
N LEU A 306 -1.39 27.40 -21.61
CA LEU A 306 -1.98 26.86 -22.83
C LEU A 306 -1.79 27.93 -23.91
N THR A 307 -0.68 27.87 -24.64
CA THR A 307 -0.47 28.45 -25.97
C THR A 307 0.99 28.27 -26.36
N HIS A 308 1.30 27.26 -27.17
CA HIS A 308 2.47 27.28 -28.05
C HIS A 308 2.12 26.58 -29.38
N PRO A 309 2.66 27.04 -30.52
CA PRO A 309 2.22 26.63 -31.84
C PRO A 309 2.86 25.29 -32.27
N ALA A 310 2.09 24.51 -33.03
CA ALA A 310 2.48 23.20 -33.55
C ALA A 310 3.62 23.28 -34.59
N PRO A 311 4.45 22.21 -34.74
CA PRO A 311 5.34 22.09 -35.88
C PRO A 311 4.57 21.64 -37.13
N ALA A 312 4.90 22.23 -38.27
CA ALA A 312 4.33 21.91 -39.58
C ALA A 312 4.89 20.56 -40.10
N GLY A 313 4.00 19.65 -40.52
CA GLY A 313 4.36 18.42 -41.20
C GLY A 313 3.11 17.66 -41.67
N SER A 314 2.99 17.50 -42.99
CA SER A 314 1.80 17.05 -43.73
C SER A 314 1.47 15.55 -43.60
N GLY A 315 0.19 15.25 -43.42
CA GLY A 315 -0.40 13.93 -43.65
C GLY A 315 -1.59 13.67 -42.72
N ARG A 316 -2.82 13.97 -43.18
CA ARG A 316 -4.11 13.86 -42.43
C ARG A 316 -3.93 14.03 -40.90
N THR A 317 -3.57 15.25 -40.52
CA THR A 317 -3.26 15.63 -39.14
C THR A 317 -4.53 15.50 -38.28
N PHE A 318 -4.48 14.62 -37.28
CA PHE A 318 -5.35 14.71 -36.11
C PHE A 318 -5.35 16.17 -35.63
N ARG A 319 -6.50 16.85 -35.70
CA ARG A 319 -6.66 18.14 -35.03
C ARG A 319 -6.67 17.86 -33.55
N GLU A 320 -5.82 18.55 -32.80
CA GLU A 320 -5.89 18.58 -31.34
C GLU A 320 -7.36 18.80 -30.94
N PRO A 321 -7.91 18.06 -29.96
CA PRO A 321 -9.18 18.41 -29.36
C PRO A 321 -8.97 19.79 -28.73
N SER A 322 -9.37 20.84 -29.45
CA SER A 322 -9.10 22.22 -29.06
C SER A 322 -9.84 22.62 -27.77
N GLU A 323 -10.80 21.80 -27.34
CA GLU A 323 -11.72 22.10 -26.25
C GLU A 323 -12.05 20.82 -25.47
N VAL A 324 -11.89 20.89 -24.15
CA VAL A 324 -12.37 19.84 -23.23
C VAL A 324 -13.88 20.02 -23.10
N SER A 325 -14.68 19.17 -23.75
CA SER A 325 -16.14 19.22 -23.63
C SER A 325 -16.65 18.39 -22.46
N MET A 326 -17.51 18.99 -21.65
CA MET A 326 -18.16 18.33 -20.52
C MET A 326 -19.67 18.59 -20.57
N PHE A 327 -20.46 17.65 -20.08
CA PHE A 327 -21.89 17.87 -19.88
C PHE A 327 -22.24 17.79 -18.40
N ARG A 328 -23.23 18.60 -18.03
CA ARG A 328 -23.76 18.70 -16.67
C ARG A 328 -24.76 17.58 -16.41
N VAL A 329 -24.62 16.95 -15.26
CA VAL A 329 -25.59 16.03 -14.69
C VAL A 329 -26.18 16.70 -13.45
N ALA A 330 -27.48 17.00 -13.51
CA ALA A 330 -28.17 17.69 -12.42
C ALA A 330 -28.23 16.84 -11.14
N ALA A 331 -28.18 17.51 -9.98
CA ALA A 331 -28.37 16.87 -8.69
C ALA A 331 -29.73 16.13 -8.62
N GLY A 332 -29.78 14.99 -7.93
CA GLY A 332 -31.02 14.25 -7.74
C GLY A 332 -30.81 12.77 -7.48
N ALA A 333 -31.88 12.12 -7.02
CA ALA A 333 -31.92 10.68 -6.80
C ALA A 333 -31.87 9.92 -8.13
N ALA A 334 -31.10 8.83 -8.16
CA ALA A 334 -31.06 7.89 -9.26
C ALA A 334 -31.07 6.46 -8.72
N THR A 335 -31.74 5.56 -9.47
CA THR A 335 -31.63 4.12 -9.22
C THR A 335 -30.27 3.62 -9.69
N ILE A 336 -29.48 3.07 -8.78
CA ILE A 336 -28.19 2.45 -9.04
C ILE A 336 -28.33 0.93 -8.89
N GLY A 337 -27.70 0.17 -9.77
CA GLY A 337 -27.84 -1.29 -9.81
C GLY A 337 -29.05 -1.79 -10.58
N CYS A 338 -29.27 -3.10 -10.45
CA CYS A 338 -30.31 -3.84 -11.14
C CYS A 338 -30.65 -5.13 -10.37
N ASP A 339 -31.91 -5.29 -9.95
CA ASP A 339 -32.38 -6.50 -9.25
C ASP A 339 -32.29 -7.78 -10.10
N MET A 340 -32.22 -7.62 -11.43
CA MET A 340 -32.08 -8.70 -12.40
C MET A 340 -30.61 -8.90 -12.86
N GLY A 341 -29.67 -8.06 -12.41
CA GLY A 341 -28.25 -8.06 -12.81
C GLY A 341 -27.39 -9.15 -12.16
N GLU A 342 -26.07 -9.04 -12.21
CA GLU A 342 -25.16 -9.93 -11.46
C GLU A 342 -25.17 -9.64 -9.94
N GLU A 343 -24.53 -10.49 -9.13
CA GLU A 343 -24.51 -10.33 -7.66
C GLU A 343 -24.00 -8.94 -7.21
N ASP A 344 -23.02 -8.39 -7.93
CA ASP A 344 -22.42 -7.09 -7.64
C ASP A 344 -23.26 -5.88 -8.08
N GLN A 345 -24.44 -6.12 -8.67
CA GLN A 345 -25.40 -5.11 -9.09
C GLN A 345 -26.72 -5.17 -8.31
N ARG A 346 -26.86 -6.14 -7.39
CA ARG A 346 -28.08 -6.37 -6.61
C ARG A 346 -27.89 -5.99 -5.13
N PRO A 347 -28.91 -5.40 -4.47
CA PRO A 347 -30.18 -4.94 -5.04
C PRO A 347 -30.07 -3.57 -5.71
N ALA A 348 -31.01 -3.27 -6.61
CA ALA A 348 -31.23 -1.91 -7.07
C ALA A 348 -31.66 -1.02 -5.91
N HIS A 349 -31.07 0.17 -5.79
CA HIS A 349 -31.34 1.07 -4.68
C HIS A 349 -31.28 2.54 -5.13
N GLN A 350 -31.93 3.43 -4.36
CA GLN A 350 -31.92 4.86 -4.62
C GLN A 350 -30.67 5.50 -4.01
N VAL A 351 -29.94 6.25 -4.83
CA VAL A 351 -28.78 7.04 -4.40
C VAL A 351 -29.00 8.49 -4.81
N PHE A 352 -28.88 9.41 -3.85
CA PHE A 352 -28.80 10.83 -4.15
C PHE A 352 -27.40 11.19 -4.64
N ILE A 353 -27.30 11.78 -5.82
CA ILE A 353 -26.04 12.21 -6.42
C ILE A 353 -26.12 13.73 -6.62
N ASP A 354 -25.12 14.44 -6.08
CA ASP A 354 -24.96 15.87 -6.27
C ASP A 354 -24.78 16.25 -7.74
N GLU A 355 -24.81 17.54 -8.02
CA GLU A 355 -24.50 18.04 -9.35
C GLU A 355 -23.02 17.84 -9.68
N PHE A 356 -22.74 17.39 -10.90
CA PHE A 356 -21.39 17.26 -11.41
C PHE A 356 -21.34 17.43 -12.92
N TRP A 357 -20.12 17.63 -13.42
CA TRP A 357 -19.75 17.68 -14.81
C TRP A 357 -18.92 16.46 -15.15
N ILE A 358 -19.18 15.81 -16.27
CA ILE A 358 -18.42 14.66 -16.76
C ILE A 358 -17.98 14.89 -18.21
N ASP A 359 -16.78 14.40 -18.55
CA ASP A 359 -16.23 14.50 -19.90
C ASP A 359 -17.14 13.83 -20.95
N GLU A 360 -17.33 14.50 -22.11
CA GLU A 360 -18.10 13.95 -23.23
C GLU A 360 -17.47 12.66 -23.79
N TRP A 361 -16.14 12.54 -23.70
CA TRP A 361 -15.31 11.46 -24.24
C TRP A 361 -14.28 10.95 -23.23
N PRO A 362 -13.84 9.67 -23.32
CA PRO A 362 -12.72 9.16 -22.55
C PRO A 362 -11.42 9.92 -22.84
N VAL A 363 -10.48 9.88 -21.88
CA VAL A 363 -9.17 10.50 -22.05
C VAL A 363 -8.42 9.81 -23.19
N THR A 364 -7.88 10.61 -24.12
CA THR A 364 -7.16 10.15 -25.30
C THR A 364 -5.67 9.91 -25.05
N ASN A 365 -5.02 9.12 -25.91
CA ASN A 365 -3.57 8.95 -25.88
C ASN A 365 -2.82 10.28 -26.05
N TYR A 366 -3.36 11.22 -26.84
CA TYR A 366 -2.81 12.56 -26.96
C TYR A 366 -2.84 13.31 -25.63
N GLN A 367 -3.99 13.35 -24.96
CA GLN A 367 -4.13 14.03 -23.66
C GLN A 367 -3.20 13.42 -22.61
N PHE A 368 -3.13 12.09 -22.54
CA PHE A 368 -2.26 11.39 -21.60
C PHE A 368 -0.76 11.59 -21.93
N LEU A 369 -0.40 11.68 -23.21
CA LEU A 369 0.95 12.04 -23.64
C LEU A 369 1.35 13.43 -23.13
N ARG A 370 0.46 14.41 -23.22
CA ARG A 370 0.71 15.77 -22.70
C ARG A 370 0.97 15.76 -21.19
N PHE A 371 0.21 14.97 -20.44
CA PHE A 371 0.45 14.76 -19.01
C PHE A 371 1.85 14.18 -18.76
N VAL A 372 2.22 13.11 -19.47
CA VAL A 372 3.54 12.46 -19.34
C VAL A 372 4.68 13.42 -19.71
N GLU A 373 4.56 14.18 -20.79
CA GLU A 373 5.56 15.15 -21.23
C GLU A 373 5.72 16.31 -20.24
N ALA A 374 4.61 16.83 -19.71
CA ALA A 374 4.61 17.97 -18.79
C ALA A 374 5.19 17.63 -17.42
N THR A 375 5.04 16.38 -16.98
CA THR A 375 5.37 15.95 -15.61
C THR A 375 6.56 15.00 -15.51
N GLY A 376 6.98 14.40 -16.63
CA GLY A 376 7.91 13.27 -16.63
C GLY A 376 7.30 11.99 -16.03
N TYR A 377 5.97 11.88 -15.93
CA TYR A 377 5.30 10.75 -15.30
C TYR A 377 5.62 9.42 -15.99
N THR A 378 5.94 8.40 -15.20
CA THR A 378 6.19 7.04 -15.67
C THR A 378 5.11 6.13 -15.11
N THR A 379 4.35 5.46 -15.98
CA THR A 379 3.22 4.64 -15.51
C THR A 379 3.66 3.41 -14.74
N GLU A 380 2.76 2.80 -13.97
CA GLU A 380 3.04 1.56 -13.24
C GLU A 380 3.44 0.42 -14.18
N ALA A 381 2.78 0.27 -15.34
CA ALA A 381 3.15 -0.73 -16.35
C ALA A 381 4.57 -0.51 -16.90
N GLN A 382 4.95 0.76 -17.16
CA GLN A 382 6.31 1.10 -17.61
C GLN A 382 7.34 0.80 -16.51
N THR A 383 7.03 1.11 -15.25
CA THR A 383 7.90 0.85 -14.10
C THR A 383 8.10 -0.64 -13.85
N ARG A 384 7.05 -1.44 -14.02
CA ARG A 384 7.07 -2.90 -13.86
C ARG A 384 7.71 -3.60 -15.07
N GLY A 385 7.80 -2.93 -16.21
CA GLY A 385 8.38 -3.45 -17.43
C GLY A 385 7.48 -4.46 -18.16
N TYR A 386 6.21 -4.59 -17.75
CA TYR A 386 5.22 -5.44 -18.37
C TYR A 386 3.83 -4.81 -18.28
N GLY A 387 2.97 -5.21 -19.21
CA GLY A 387 1.53 -4.96 -19.18
C GLY A 387 0.80 -6.29 -19.26
N TRP A 388 -0.52 -6.26 -19.24
CA TRP A 388 -1.35 -7.44 -19.33
C TRP A 388 -1.99 -7.56 -20.72
N THR A 389 -2.05 -8.76 -21.25
CA THR A 389 -2.82 -9.05 -22.47
C THR A 389 -3.79 -10.17 -22.17
N ARG A 390 -4.89 -10.22 -22.91
CA ARG A 390 -5.74 -11.41 -22.94
C ARG A 390 -5.14 -12.45 -23.88
N VAL A 391 -5.25 -13.71 -23.48
CA VAL A 391 -4.92 -14.91 -24.25
C VAL A 391 -6.15 -15.80 -24.17
N ASP A 392 -6.80 -16.05 -25.32
CA ASP A 392 -8.09 -16.74 -25.42
C ASP A 392 -9.21 -16.08 -24.58
N ASN A 393 -10.36 -16.75 -24.45
CA ASN A 393 -11.55 -16.15 -23.80
C ASN A 393 -11.38 -15.92 -22.29
N ASP A 394 -10.43 -16.56 -21.59
CA ASP A 394 -10.44 -16.59 -20.12
C ASP A 394 -9.08 -16.31 -19.43
N PHE A 395 -7.96 -16.14 -20.14
CA PHE A 395 -6.65 -15.97 -19.49
C PHE A 395 -6.04 -14.58 -19.67
N VAL A 396 -5.59 -13.97 -18.57
CA VAL A 396 -4.86 -12.70 -18.56
C VAL A 396 -3.39 -13.00 -18.25
N ARG A 397 -2.47 -12.66 -19.17
CA ARG A 397 -1.03 -12.92 -19.05
C ARG A 397 -0.23 -11.63 -19.04
N ARG A 398 0.84 -11.61 -18.23
CA ARG A 398 1.86 -10.54 -18.24
C ARG A 398 2.78 -10.68 -19.45
N VAL A 399 2.91 -9.61 -20.22
CA VAL A 399 3.79 -9.51 -21.38
C VAL A 399 4.74 -8.33 -21.21
N LYS A 400 6.04 -8.61 -21.35
CA LYS A 400 7.10 -7.63 -21.21
C LYS A 400 6.98 -6.54 -22.28
N GLY A 401 7.11 -5.29 -21.86
CA GLY A 401 7.11 -4.14 -22.79
C GLY A 401 5.73 -3.73 -23.31
N LEU A 402 4.63 -4.30 -22.81
CA LEU A 402 3.30 -3.73 -22.98
C LEU A 402 3.06 -2.62 -21.94
N TYR A 403 2.51 -1.50 -22.39
CA TYR A 403 2.11 -0.36 -21.57
C TYR A 403 1.33 0.61 -22.44
N TRP A 404 0.80 1.70 -21.88
CA TRP A 404 -0.07 2.63 -22.60
C TRP A 404 0.41 3.13 -23.98
N ARG A 405 1.73 3.17 -24.30
CA ARG A 405 2.21 3.53 -25.65
C ARG A 405 2.09 2.38 -26.66
N ARG A 406 2.22 1.14 -26.18
CA ARG A 406 2.07 -0.12 -26.91
C ARG A 406 1.13 -1.03 -26.09
N PRO A 407 -0.19 -0.76 -26.12
CA PRO A 407 -1.13 -1.37 -25.20
C PRO A 407 -1.24 -2.88 -25.40
N GLU A 408 -1.10 -3.35 -26.65
CA GLU A 408 -1.22 -4.75 -27.04
C GLU A 408 -0.11 -5.16 -28.03
N GLU A 409 0.12 -6.47 -28.18
CA GLU A 409 0.99 -6.99 -29.22
C GLU A 409 0.41 -6.68 -30.60
N GLY A 410 1.23 -6.14 -31.52
CA GLY A 410 0.76 -5.74 -32.85
C GLY A 410 0.02 -4.40 -32.91
N SER A 411 -0.15 -3.68 -31.79
CA SER A 411 -0.76 -2.34 -31.80
C SER A 411 -0.01 -1.37 -32.71
N SER A 412 -0.78 -0.54 -33.43
CA SER A 412 -0.23 0.54 -34.26
C SER A 412 0.64 1.51 -33.45
N PRO A 413 1.62 2.18 -34.08
CA PRO A 413 2.43 3.19 -33.42
C PRO A 413 1.59 4.27 -32.74
N LEU A 414 2.05 4.78 -31.60
CA LEU A 414 1.33 5.77 -30.78
C LEU A 414 0.83 6.97 -31.61
N GLU A 415 1.65 7.42 -32.54
CA GLU A 415 1.42 8.56 -33.43
C GLU A 415 0.13 8.40 -34.27
N GLN A 416 -0.22 7.15 -34.62
CA GLN A 416 -1.42 6.85 -35.41
C GLN A 416 -2.67 6.71 -34.55
N ARG A 417 -2.51 6.54 -33.24
CA ARG A 417 -3.60 6.28 -32.26
C ARG A 417 -3.75 7.36 -31.20
N LEU A 418 -3.16 8.54 -31.41
CA LEU A 418 -3.28 9.71 -30.53
C LEU A 418 -4.74 10.11 -30.24
N HIS A 419 -5.62 9.90 -31.20
CA HIS A 419 -7.05 10.19 -31.13
C HIS A 419 -7.87 9.12 -30.39
N LEU A 420 -7.33 7.92 -30.25
CA LEU A 420 -7.99 6.83 -29.53
C LEU A 420 -7.85 7.04 -28.03
N PRO A 421 -8.77 6.47 -27.23
CA PRO A 421 -8.62 6.48 -25.78
C PRO A 421 -7.30 5.86 -25.32
N VAL A 422 -6.78 6.35 -24.21
CA VAL A 422 -5.65 5.71 -23.54
C VAL A 422 -6.14 4.48 -22.77
N THR A 423 -5.42 3.37 -22.91
CA THR A 423 -5.68 2.09 -22.24
C THR A 423 -4.36 1.53 -21.70
N GLN A 424 -4.40 0.33 -21.09
CA GLN A 424 -3.19 -0.29 -20.52
C GLN A 424 -2.57 0.54 -19.40
N LEU A 425 -3.45 1.09 -18.56
CA LEU A 425 -3.16 1.91 -17.40
C LEU A 425 -3.67 1.24 -16.13
N HIS A 426 -2.93 1.41 -15.03
CA HIS A 426 -3.43 1.07 -13.70
C HIS A 426 -4.40 2.16 -13.24
N TRP A 427 -5.22 1.85 -12.24
CA TRP A 427 -6.15 2.82 -11.67
C TRP A 427 -5.43 4.08 -11.17
N GLU A 428 -4.25 3.92 -10.56
CA GLU A 428 -3.42 5.03 -10.06
C GLU A 428 -2.91 5.93 -11.18
N ASP A 429 -2.64 5.37 -12.37
CA ASP A 429 -2.20 6.16 -13.52
C ASP A 429 -3.34 7.08 -14.02
N ALA A 430 -4.57 6.56 -14.02
CA ALA A 430 -5.77 7.33 -14.34
C ALA A 430 -6.03 8.42 -13.29
N GLU A 431 -5.93 8.07 -12.00
CA GLU A 431 -6.10 9.00 -10.89
C GLU A 431 -5.06 10.14 -10.91
N ALA A 432 -3.79 9.81 -11.23
CA ALA A 432 -2.72 10.79 -11.35
C ALA A 432 -2.99 11.80 -12.46
N TYR A 433 -3.46 11.33 -13.63
CA TYR A 433 -3.90 12.22 -14.72
C TYR A 433 -5.05 13.12 -14.27
N CYS A 434 -6.10 12.56 -13.65
CA CYS A 434 -7.25 13.35 -13.20
C CYS A 434 -6.83 14.48 -12.26
N ARG A 435 -5.95 14.19 -11.28
CA ARG A 435 -5.42 15.22 -10.36
C ARG A 435 -4.64 16.30 -11.10
N TRP A 436 -3.83 15.93 -12.08
CA TRP A 436 -3.03 16.87 -12.86
C TRP A 436 -3.91 17.87 -13.63
N VAL A 437 -5.05 17.41 -14.17
CA VAL A 437 -6.03 18.29 -14.82
C VAL A 437 -7.02 18.97 -13.85
N GLY A 438 -6.83 18.83 -12.53
CA GLY A 438 -7.71 19.41 -11.52
C GLY A 438 -9.09 18.78 -11.45
N LYS A 439 -9.22 17.51 -11.86
CA LYS A 439 -10.45 16.72 -11.86
C LYS A 439 -10.30 15.45 -11.01
N ARG A 440 -11.30 14.57 -11.02
CA ARG A 440 -11.25 13.24 -10.40
C ARG A 440 -11.88 12.17 -11.30
N LEU A 441 -11.70 10.91 -10.97
CA LEU A 441 -12.49 9.82 -11.57
C LEU A 441 -13.97 9.95 -11.12
N PRO A 442 -14.93 9.55 -11.96
CA PRO A 442 -16.34 9.45 -11.58
C PRO A 442 -16.53 8.42 -10.48
N THR A 443 -17.51 8.64 -9.60
CA THR A 443 -18.02 7.51 -8.83
C THR A 443 -18.80 6.55 -9.74
N GLU A 444 -19.00 5.31 -9.33
CA GLU A 444 -19.84 4.33 -10.01
C GLU A 444 -21.26 4.89 -10.21
N ALA A 445 -21.81 5.50 -9.16
CA ALA A 445 -23.14 6.08 -9.17
C ALA A 445 -23.23 7.29 -10.13
N GLU A 446 -22.20 8.14 -10.16
CA GLU A 446 -22.09 9.25 -11.11
C GLU A 446 -21.97 8.75 -12.55
N TRP A 447 -21.10 7.76 -12.78
CA TRP A 447 -20.92 7.16 -14.10
C TRP A 447 -22.22 6.57 -14.62
N GLU A 448 -22.93 5.79 -13.79
CA GLU A 448 -24.19 5.14 -14.15
C GLU A 448 -25.30 6.16 -14.42
N LYS A 449 -25.45 7.19 -13.57
CA LYS A 449 -26.43 8.27 -13.78
C LYS A 449 -26.16 9.01 -15.10
N ALA A 450 -24.90 9.33 -15.38
CA ALA A 450 -24.50 9.99 -16.62
C ALA A 450 -24.78 9.11 -17.86
N ALA A 451 -24.46 7.82 -17.77
CA ALA A 451 -24.70 6.86 -18.84
C ALA A 451 -26.20 6.71 -19.17
N ARG A 452 -27.05 6.61 -18.14
CA ARG A 452 -28.52 6.50 -18.29
C ARG A 452 -29.14 7.74 -18.93
N LEU A 453 -28.70 8.94 -18.54
CA LEU A 453 -29.18 10.20 -19.14
C LEU A 453 -28.88 10.30 -20.64
N LYS A 454 -27.66 9.90 -21.05
CA LYS A 454 -27.23 9.97 -22.46
C LYS A 454 -27.89 8.91 -23.34
N ALA A 455 -28.30 7.78 -22.76
CA ALA A 455 -29.03 6.73 -23.46
C ALA A 455 -30.51 7.10 -23.72
N GLY A 456 -31.08 8.07 -22.99
CA GLY A 456 -32.47 8.48 -23.13
C GLY A 456 -33.49 7.41 -22.70
N LEU A 457 -33.07 6.42 -21.93
CA LEU A 457 -33.88 5.29 -21.46
C LEU A 457 -34.56 5.62 -20.13
N ALA A 458 -35.84 5.32 -20.00
CA ALA A 458 -36.51 5.37 -18.70
C ALA A 458 -36.08 4.17 -17.83
N PRO A 459 -36.10 4.28 -16.49
CA PRO A 459 -35.71 3.18 -15.58
C PRO A 459 -36.43 1.85 -15.86
N ALA A 460 -37.72 1.88 -16.24
CA ALA A 460 -38.52 0.69 -16.54
C ALA A 460 -38.19 0.03 -17.90
N ASP A 461 -37.66 0.79 -18.86
CA ASP A 461 -37.24 0.25 -20.16
C ASP A 461 -35.96 -0.59 -20.03
N LEU A 462 -35.20 -0.39 -18.94
CA LEU A 462 -33.99 -1.15 -18.61
C LEU A 462 -34.31 -2.60 -18.21
N GLU A 463 -35.34 -2.82 -17.39
CA GLU A 463 -35.82 -4.16 -17.01
C GLU A 463 -36.31 -4.94 -18.25
N ARG A 464 -36.91 -4.24 -19.22
CA ARG A 464 -37.39 -4.84 -20.48
C ARG A 464 -36.28 -5.13 -21.49
N ALA A 465 -35.27 -4.26 -21.61
CA ALA A 465 -34.16 -4.43 -22.53
C ALA A 465 -33.32 -5.69 -22.24
N GLN A 466 -33.27 -6.13 -20.98
CA GLN A 466 -32.65 -7.40 -20.58
C GLN A 466 -33.49 -8.64 -20.95
N SER A 467 -34.81 -8.51 -21.12
CA SER A 467 -35.68 -9.63 -21.52
C SER A 467 -35.52 -9.98 -23.00
N HIS A 468 -35.05 -9.04 -23.82
CA HIS A 468 -34.60 -9.30 -25.18
C HIS A 468 -33.15 -9.82 -25.16
N ARG A 469 -32.99 -11.12 -24.86
CA ARG A 469 -31.89 -11.91 -25.41
C ARG A 469 -31.97 -11.81 -26.94
N ALA A 470 -31.39 -10.77 -27.53
CA ALA A 470 -31.23 -10.69 -28.97
C ALA A 470 -30.26 -11.80 -29.39
N SER A 471 -30.84 -12.94 -29.77
CA SER A 471 -30.34 -13.90 -30.75
C SER A 471 -28.81 -14.09 -30.84
N GLY A 472 -28.24 -14.66 -29.77
CA GLY A 472 -27.28 -15.77 -29.75
C GLY A 472 -25.97 -15.72 -30.55
N ALA A 473 -24.85 -16.01 -29.85
CA ALA A 473 -23.82 -16.91 -30.36
C ALA A 473 -24.42 -18.32 -30.48
N GLY A 474 -25.02 -18.59 -31.64
CA GLY A 474 -25.82 -19.78 -31.93
C GLY A 474 -26.67 -19.65 -33.20
N ALA A 475 -26.76 -18.46 -33.79
CA ALA A 475 -27.40 -18.29 -35.10
C ALA A 475 -26.41 -18.61 -36.24
N GLN A 476 -26.51 -19.81 -36.82
CA GLN A 476 -25.95 -20.07 -38.14
C GLN A 476 -26.82 -19.38 -39.20
N GLY A 477 -26.30 -18.34 -39.85
CA GLY A 477 -26.93 -17.66 -40.98
C GLY A 477 -26.04 -16.54 -41.55
N PRO A 478 -26.12 -16.22 -42.86
CA PRO A 478 -25.19 -15.30 -43.50
C PRO A 478 -25.54 -13.86 -43.10
N HIS A 479 -24.71 -13.23 -42.27
CA HIS A 479 -24.88 -11.83 -41.92
C HIS A 479 -24.48 -10.93 -43.11
N ARG A 480 -25.47 -10.35 -43.78
CA ARG A 480 -25.27 -9.21 -44.69
C ARG A 480 -24.84 -8.00 -43.86
N GLY A 481 -23.61 -7.53 -44.08
CA GLY A 481 -23.13 -6.26 -43.54
C GLY A 481 -24.05 -5.12 -43.97
N GLN A 482 -24.61 -4.40 -43.00
CA GLN A 482 -25.22 -3.10 -43.25
C GLN A 482 -24.15 -2.03 -43.06
N GLY A 483 -24.02 -1.19 -44.09
CA GLY A 483 -22.96 -0.20 -44.22
C GLY A 483 -23.05 0.97 -43.23
N ILE A 484 -22.00 1.78 -43.30
CA ILE A 484 -21.72 3.01 -42.54
C ILE A 484 -22.95 3.93 -42.56
N GLY A 485 -23.77 3.87 -41.50
CA GLY A 485 -25.00 4.66 -41.40
C GLY A 485 -25.38 4.94 -39.95
N ARG A 486 -25.03 6.14 -39.47
CA ARG A 486 -25.54 6.82 -38.26
C ARG A 486 -25.79 5.92 -37.03
N ALA A 487 -24.73 5.40 -36.41
CA ALA A 487 -24.82 4.74 -35.09
C ALA A 487 -24.19 5.59 -33.98
N ARG A 488 -24.91 5.69 -32.85
CA ARG A 488 -24.66 6.60 -31.71
C ARG A 488 -23.75 5.95 -30.67
N ILE A 489 -22.53 6.48 -30.52
CA ILE A 489 -21.64 6.52 -29.33
C ILE A 489 -21.20 5.18 -28.70
N TRP A 490 -21.82 4.04 -29.04
CA TRP A 490 -21.56 2.74 -28.43
C TRP A 490 -21.71 1.56 -29.41
N GLN A 491 -21.24 1.68 -30.66
CA GLN A 491 -21.08 0.52 -31.55
C GLN A 491 -19.64 0.36 -32.03
N THR A 492 -19.15 -0.86 -31.81
CA THR A 492 -17.94 -1.47 -32.35
C THR A 492 -18.06 -1.64 -33.86
N TYR A 493 -16.97 -1.36 -34.59
CA TYR A 493 -16.42 -2.23 -35.64
C TYR A 493 -15.08 -1.68 -36.13
N ASN A 494 -14.12 -2.61 -36.28
CA ASN A 494 -12.71 -2.52 -36.69
C ASN A 494 -11.64 -2.13 -35.67
N VAL A 495 -10.87 -3.17 -35.31
CA VAL A 495 -9.46 -3.25 -34.88
C VAL A 495 -8.71 -1.93 -34.74
N GLU A 496 -8.43 -1.51 -33.49
CA GLU A 496 -7.08 -1.06 -33.04
C GLU A 496 -7.01 -0.49 -31.61
N ALA A 497 -8.13 -0.14 -30.96
CA ALA A 497 -8.26 -0.03 -29.49
C ALA A 497 -9.65 0.52 -29.14
N PHE A 498 -10.53 -0.31 -28.58
CA PHE A 498 -11.80 0.16 -28.01
C PHE A 498 -11.69 0.22 -26.48
N VAL A 499 -12.28 1.24 -25.88
CA VAL A 499 -12.59 1.23 -24.44
C VAL A 499 -13.91 0.49 -24.29
N ILE A 500 -13.84 -0.68 -23.66
CA ILE A 500 -15.00 -1.51 -23.31
C ILE A 500 -15.45 -1.20 -21.88
N TRP A 501 -14.53 -0.65 -21.08
CA TRP A 501 -14.61 -0.55 -19.63
C TRP A 501 -13.94 0.74 -19.14
N GLU A 502 -14.52 1.42 -18.15
CA GLU A 502 -13.97 2.66 -17.60
C GLU A 502 -13.72 2.55 -16.08
N TRP A 503 -12.56 3.02 -15.63
CA TRP A 503 -12.23 3.12 -14.20
C TRP A 503 -13.16 4.11 -13.48
N CYS A 504 -13.75 3.68 -12.36
CA CYS A 504 -14.45 4.55 -11.41
C CYS A 504 -13.58 4.78 -10.16
N SER A 505 -13.88 5.81 -9.37
CA SER A 505 -13.13 6.11 -8.13
C SER A 505 -13.33 5.04 -7.06
N ASP A 506 -14.47 4.37 -7.11
CA ASP A 506 -14.97 3.52 -6.03
C ASP A 506 -14.23 2.22 -5.87
N TRP A 507 -14.43 1.70 -4.68
CA TRP A 507 -14.00 0.41 -4.20
C TRP A 507 -15.15 -0.10 -3.35
N TYR A 508 -15.57 -1.34 -3.56
CA TYR A 508 -16.68 -1.94 -2.83
C TYR A 508 -16.31 -3.38 -2.44
N LEU A 509 -17.00 -3.96 -1.45
CA LEU A 509 -17.05 -5.42 -1.23
C LEU A 509 -18.15 -6.05 -2.09
N SER A 510 -18.06 -7.33 -2.47
CA SER A 510 -19.02 -8.00 -3.37
C SER A 510 -20.47 -7.78 -2.91
N GLU A 511 -20.69 -7.68 -1.60
CA GLU A 511 -22.00 -7.52 -0.96
C GLU A 511 -22.41 -6.05 -0.72
N PHE A 512 -21.59 -5.07 -1.14
CA PHE A 512 -21.76 -3.64 -0.80
C PHE A 512 -23.16 -3.10 -1.09
N TYR A 513 -23.78 -3.54 -2.18
CA TYR A 513 -25.08 -3.05 -2.60
C TYR A 513 -26.19 -3.33 -1.56
N ARG A 514 -26.03 -4.34 -0.69
CA ARG A 514 -26.98 -4.64 0.39
C ARG A 514 -27.01 -3.59 1.49
N GLU A 515 -25.93 -2.84 1.65
CA GLU A 515 -25.74 -1.83 2.72
C GLU A 515 -25.33 -0.47 2.13
N SER A 516 -25.58 -0.24 0.84
CA SER A 516 -25.14 0.96 0.12
C SER A 516 -25.76 2.23 0.73
N PRO A 517 -24.97 3.26 1.05
CA PRO A 517 -25.46 4.55 1.52
C PRO A 517 -26.44 5.22 0.55
N ALA A 518 -27.41 5.94 1.11
CA ALA A 518 -28.42 6.67 0.35
C ALA A 518 -27.88 7.92 -0.41
N THR A 519 -26.62 8.29 -0.20
CA THR A 519 -26.00 9.47 -0.82
C THR A 519 -24.62 9.09 -1.37
N ASN A 520 -24.41 9.40 -2.66
CA ASN A 520 -23.27 9.06 -3.53
C ASN A 520 -22.16 8.25 -2.81
N PRO A 521 -22.25 6.91 -2.83
CA PRO A 521 -21.25 6.08 -2.19
C PRO A 521 -19.88 6.33 -2.84
N GLN A 522 -18.86 6.43 -2.00
CA GLN A 522 -17.45 6.61 -2.40
C GLN A 522 -16.57 5.46 -1.90
N GLY A 523 -17.21 4.31 -1.66
CA GLY A 523 -16.65 3.15 -0.97
C GLY A 523 -16.92 3.11 0.53
N ILE A 524 -16.50 2.01 1.16
CA ILE A 524 -16.54 1.84 2.63
C ILE A 524 -15.36 2.62 3.21
N SER A 525 -15.62 3.70 3.96
CA SER A 525 -14.54 4.43 4.62
C SER A 525 -13.91 3.54 5.70
N GLY A 526 -12.66 3.13 5.50
CA GLY A 526 -11.81 2.63 6.57
C GLY A 526 -12.02 1.18 7.03
N GLN A 527 -12.71 0.30 6.28
CA GLN A 527 -12.76 -1.13 6.61
C GLN A 527 -12.73 -2.02 5.36
N VAL A 528 -11.91 -3.08 5.44
CA VAL A 528 -11.77 -4.22 4.54
C VAL A 528 -11.07 -3.95 3.19
N LEU A 529 -9.79 -4.38 3.11
CA LEU A 529 -9.14 -4.73 1.84
C LEU A 529 -9.69 -6.09 1.37
N GLY A 530 -10.83 -6.09 0.67
CA GLY A 530 -11.26 -7.13 -0.26
C GLY A 530 -11.94 -6.52 -1.49
N PHE A 531 -11.55 -7.00 -2.67
CA PHE A 531 -12.22 -6.89 -3.98
C PHE A 531 -12.22 -5.54 -4.73
N GLY A 532 -11.03 -5.16 -5.23
CA GLY A 532 -10.87 -4.44 -6.50
C GLY A 532 -11.43 -3.02 -6.61
N LYS A 533 -10.94 -2.27 -7.61
CA LYS A 533 -11.53 -1.00 -8.05
C LYS A 533 -12.69 -1.29 -8.99
N VAL A 534 -13.73 -0.47 -8.87
CA VAL A 534 -14.92 -0.59 -9.71
C VAL A 534 -14.58 -0.18 -11.14
N ILE A 535 -14.99 -1.03 -12.07
CA ILE A 535 -14.93 -0.75 -13.50
C ILE A 535 -16.34 -0.90 -14.06
N ARG A 536 -16.77 0.07 -14.88
CA ARG A 536 -18.09 0.05 -15.53
C ARG A 536 -17.99 -0.12 -17.04
N SER A 537 -18.84 -0.98 -17.58
CA SER A 537 -18.87 -1.26 -19.02
C SER A 537 -19.46 -0.09 -19.78
N SER A 538 -18.69 0.39 -20.73
CA SER A 538 -19.08 1.43 -21.66
C SER A 538 -19.73 0.83 -22.92
N ALA A 539 -19.53 -0.46 -23.21
CA ALA A 539 -19.95 -1.08 -24.46
C ALA A 539 -21.39 -1.65 -24.48
N ALA A 540 -21.96 -1.70 -25.69
CA ALA A 540 -23.30 -2.25 -25.93
C ALA A 540 -23.38 -3.79 -25.90
N TRP A 541 -22.26 -4.44 -26.17
CA TRP A 541 -22.09 -5.88 -26.07
C TRP A 541 -20.65 -6.12 -25.64
N THR A 542 -20.47 -7.01 -24.67
CA THR A 542 -19.18 -7.64 -24.44
C THR A 542 -19.21 -9.01 -25.12
N GLU A 543 -18.06 -9.50 -25.55
CA GLU A 543 -17.87 -10.86 -26.10
C GLU A 543 -18.31 -11.96 -25.09
N TYR A 544 -18.60 -11.56 -23.85
CA TYR A 544 -18.95 -12.36 -22.68
C TYR A 544 -20.46 -12.44 -22.41
N GLY A 545 -21.30 -11.84 -23.25
CA GLY A 545 -22.75 -11.81 -23.01
C GLY A 545 -23.19 -10.98 -21.79
N ALA A 546 -22.31 -10.12 -21.26
CA ALA A 546 -22.65 -9.23 -20.16
C ALA A 546 -23.54 -8.08 -20.66
N PRO A 547 -24.59 -7.70 -19.92
CA PRO A 547 -25.49 -6.62 -20.33
C PRO A 547 -24.77 -5.28 -20.37
N HIS A 548 -25.32 -4.36 -21.17
CA HIS A 548 -25.03 -2.94 -21.06
C HIS A 548 -25.03 -2.51 -19.57
N TRP A 549 -24.07 -1.67 -19.16
CA TRP A 549 -23.96 -1.14 -17.79
C TRP A 549 -23.48 -2.10 -16.70
N ALA A 550 -22.89 -3.24 -17.07
CA ALA A 550 -22.27 -4.16 -16.12
C ALA A 550 -21.20 -3.48 -15.25
N CYS A 551 -21.16 -3.88 -13.99
CA CYS A 551 -20.07 -3.62 -13.04
C CYS A 551 -19.18 -4.86 -12.96
N ILE A 552 -17.88 -4.63 -12.80
CA ILE A 552 -16.92 -5.64 -12.32
C ILE A 552 -15.96 -4.98 -11.33
N ARG A 553 -15.31 -5.79 -10.50
CA ARG A 553 -14.23 -5.34 -9.61
C ARG A 553 -12.93 -5.99 -10.03
N GLU A 554 -11.91 -5.17 -10.25
CA GLU A 554 -10.58 -5.64 -10.66
C GLU A 554 -9.49 -5.12 -9.73
N ASP A 555 -8.41 -5.88 -9.54
CA ASP A 555 -7.28 -5.40 -8.76
C ASP A 555 -6.67 -4.15 -9.42
N CYS A 556 -6.58 -3.05 -8.65
CA CYS A 556 -5.92 -1.81 -9.07
C CYS A 556 -4.48 -2.01 -9.57
N SER A 557 -3.84 -3.10 -9.17
CA SER A 557 -2.48 -3.49 -9.57
C SER A 557 -2.39 -4.14 -10.96
N VAL A 558 -3.52 -4.30 -11.65
CA VAL A 558 -3.62 -4.85 -13.01
C VAL A 558 -3.88 -3.70 -14.00
N SER A 559 -2.96 -3.47 -14.95
CA SER A 559 -3.28 -2.66 -16.12
C SER A 559 -4.09 -3.50 -17.11
N CYS A 560 -5.34 -3.15 -17.36
CA CYS A 560 -6.19 -3.94 -18.24
C CYS A 560 -6.19 -3.41 -19.68
N PRO A 561 -5.99 -4.28 -20.69
CA PRO A 561 -6.23 -3.91 -22.07
C PRO A 561 -7.73 -3.65 -22.26
N GLY A 562 -8.08 -2.58 -22.97
CA GLY A 562 -9.48 -2.17 -23.17
C GLY A 562 -10.15 -1.44 -21.99
N VAL A 563 -9.43 -1.13 -20.91
CA VAL A 563 -9.91 -0.26 -19.83
C VAL A 563 -9.36 1.16 -19.99
N GLY A 564 -10.25 2.14 -20.10
CA GLY A 564 -9.95 3.57 -20.14
C GLY A 564 -10.53 4.32 -18.94
N PHE A 565 -10.68 5.64 -19.05
CA PHE A 565 -11.32 6.45 -18.02
C PHE A 565 -11.79 7.81 -18.53
N ARG A 566 -12.68 8.43 -17.77
CA ARG A 566 -13.14 9.82 -17.93
C ARG A 566 -12.88 10.60 -16.65
N CYS A 567 -12.89 11.91 -16.76
CA CYS A 567 -12.82 12.77 -15.59
C CYS A 567 -14.19 13.39 -15.28
N VAL A 568 -14.40 13.69 -14.00
CA VAL A 568 -15.51 14.51 -13.51
C VAL A 568 -15.02 15.69 -12.67
N SER A 569 -15.86 16.71 -12.57
CA SER A 569 -15.62 17.91 -11.76
C SER A 569 -16.93 18.38 -11.13
N THR A 570 -16.86 18.99 -9.95
CA THR A 570 -18.04 19.60 -9.30
C THR A 570 -18.44 20.93 -9.94
N THR A 571 -17.54 21.56 -10.69
CA THR A 571 -17.78 22.80 -11.45
C THR A 571 -17.24 22.65 -12.87
N LEU A 572 -17.79 23.39 -13.84
CA LEU A 572 -17.24 23.41 -15.19
C LEU A 572 -15.84 24.05 -15.14
N PRO A 573 -14.76 23.33 -15.49
CA PRO A 573 -13.42 23.89 -15.46
C PRO A 573 -13.27 25.06 -16.44
N THR A 574 -12.43 26.04 -16.09
CA THR A 574 -12.16 27.18 -16.98
C THR A 574 -11.62 26.70 -18.33
N GLY A 575 -12.27 27.12 -19.42
CA GLY A 575 -11.92 26.70 -20.79
C GLY A 575 -12.55 25.39 -21.24
N ALA A 576 -13.34 24.72 -20.40
CA ALA A 576 -14.17 23.60 -20.82
C ALA A 576 -15.47 24.08 -21.48
N VAL A 577 -15.93 23.36 -22.50
CA VAL A 577 -17.17 23.67 -23.23
C VAL A 577 -18.32 22.88 -22.64
N ASP A 578 -19.38 23.59 -22.26
CA ASP A 578 -20.65 23.00 -21.87
C ASP A 578 -21.38 22.44 -23.10
N VAL A 579 -21.49 21.11 -23.18
CA VAL A 579 -22.22 20.41 -24.24
C VAL A 579 -23.53 19.79 -23.75
N THR A 580 -24.05 20.22 -22.60
CA THR A 580 -25.25 19.66 -21.96
C THR A 580 -26.46 19.66 -22.91
N ASP A 581 -26.73 20.79 -23.56
CA ASP A 581 -27.84 20.90 -24.51
C ASP A 581 -27.69 19.96 -25.72
N LYS A 582 -26.46 19.76 -26.20
CA LYS A 582 -26.18 18.86 -27.31
C LYS A 582 -26.42 17.40 -26.90
N VAL A 583 -26.09 17.05 -25.66
CA VAL A 583 -26.26 15.70 -25.10
C VAL A 583 -27.74 15.42 -24.79
N LEU A 584 -28.49 16.39 -24.26
CA LEU A 584 -29.89 16.20 -23.84
C LEU A 584 -30.91 16.37 -24.96
N LYS A 585 -30.57 17.06 -26.06
CA LYS A 585 -31.48 17.17 -27.22
C LYS A 585 -31.65 15.79 -27.87
N ARG A 586 -32.83 15.19 -27.68
CA ARG A 586 -33.28 14.04 -28.48
C ARG A 586 -33.07 14.37 -29.96
N PRO A 587 -32.46 13.48 -30.76
CA PRO A 587 -32.62 13.58 -32.20
C PRO A 587 -34.12 13.46 -32.49
N ARG A 588 -34.71 14.53 -33.01
CA ARG A 588 -35.98 14.44 -33.71
C ARG A 588 -35.71 13.58 -34.95
N GLY A 589 -36.40 12.44 -35.04
CA GLY A 589 -36.25 11.48 -36.15
C GLY A 589 -36.10 10.08 -35.62
#